data_AF-A0A2R7MCE0-F1
#
_entry.id   AF-A0A2R7MCE0-F1
#
_cell.length_a   1.000
_cell.length_b   1.000
_cell.length_c   1.000
_cell.angle_alpha   90.00
_cell.angle_beta   90.00
_cell.angle_gamma   90.00
#
_symmetry.space_group_name_H-M   'P 1'
#
loop_
_entity.id
_entity.type
_entity.pdbx_description
1 polymer ?
#
loop_
_entity_poly.entity_id
_entity_poly.type
_entity_poly.pdbx_seq_one_letter_code
_entity_poly.pdbx_strand_id
1 'polypeptide(L)'
;MDTDFQEDSRRRDPDLFSPLLQELHRRLWSKPLPNGRVFELTPGKVRGAHVLYHRTPTIEFTLSGDTLANSSRGLLRSFYDAGDLIDDGGEIKFYGPFDDFAGRVLPDSMKEYRGFREGQLAFAAARNARIRATTASDRISGDERAND
;
A
#
# COMPACT_ATOMS: atom_id res chain seq x y z
N MET A 1 10.96 -4.26 -25.76
CA MET A 1 11.42 -2.89 -25.51
C MET A 1 11.77 -2.83 -24.05
N ASP A 2 13.03 -2.51 -23.74
CA ASP A 2 13.41 -2.22 -22.36
C ASP A 2 12.82 -0.85 -22.00
N THR A 3 12.05 -0.78 -20.91
CA THR A 3 11.36 0.44 -20.52
C THR A 3 12.25 1.24 -19.57
N ASP A 4 12.71 2.42 -20.01
CA ASP A 4 13.46 3.35 -19.17
C ASP A 4 12.54 4.42 -18.58
N PHE A 5 12.18 4.24 -17.31
CA PHE A 5 11.33 5.19 -16.57
C PHE A 5 12.04 6.51 -16.22
N GLN A 6 13.37 6.54 -16.21
CA GLN A 6 14.14 7.76 -15.97
C GLN A 6 14.11 8.67 -17.20
N GLU A 7 14.23 8.12 -18.40
CA GLU A 7 14.05 8.90 -19.62
C GLU A 7 12.59 9.36 -19.76
N ASP A 8 11.61 8.48 -19.47
CA ASP A 8 10.18 8.82 -19.51
C ASP A 8 9.79 9.94 -18.51
N SER A 9 10.46 10.00 -17.35
CA SER A 9 10.25 11.05 -16.35
C SER A 9 10.99 12.37 -16.66
N ARG A 10 11.81 12.40 -17.72
CA ARG A 10 12.79 13.46 -18.03
C ARG A 10 13.83 13.63 -16.92
N ARG A 11 14.33 12.51 -16.38
CA ARG A 11 15.30 12.42 -15.28
C ARG A 11 14.85 13.11 -14.00
N ARG A 12 13.55 13.22 -13.82
CA ARG A 12 12.92 13.60 -12.54
C ARG A 12 12.52 12.33 -11.80
N ASP A 13 11.97 12.48 -10.62
CA ASP A 13 11.37 11.37 -9.87
C ASP A 13 10.34 10.61 -10.76
N PRO A 14 10.62 9.36 -11.17
CA PRO A 14 9.73 8.60 -12.03
C PRO A 14 8.36 8.38 -11.39
N ASP A 15 8.28 8.22 -10.06
CA ASP A 15 7.02 7.99 -9.38
C ASP A 15 6.06 9.17 -9.54
N LEU A 16 6.58 10.38 -9.67
CA LEU A 16 5.79 11.60 -9.85
C LEU A 16 5.67 12.05 -11.31
N PHE A 17 6.62 11.71 -12.16
CA PHE A 17 6.78 12.36 -13.46
C PHE A 17 6.80 11.45 -14.67
N SER A 18 6.88 10.12 -14.52
CA SER A 18 6.79 9.16 -15.62
C SER A 18 5.33 8.87 -15.98
N PRO A 19 4.82 9.29 -17.15
CA PRO A 19 3.47 8.94 -17.58
C PRO A 19 3.29 7.43 -17.79
N LEU A 20 4.34 6.73 -18.19
CA LEU A 20 4.30 5.29 -18.40
C LEU A 20 4.17 4.53 -17.07
N LEU A 21 4.97 4.89 -16.07
CA LEU A 21 4.89 4.30 -14.74
C LEU A 21 3.51 4.55 -14.11
N GLN A 22 2.95 5.74 -14.32
CA GLN A 22 1.61 6.09 -13.87
C GLN A 22 0.51 5.24 -14.52
N GLU A 23 0.62 4.96 -15.82
CA GLU A 23 -0.33 4.07 -16.50
C GLU A 23 -0.20 2.62 -16.00
N LEU A 24 1.03 2.16 -15.73
CA LEU A 24 1.25 0.84 -15.12
C LEU A 24 0.64 0.77 -13.72
N HIS A 25 0.87 1.76 -12.85
CA HIS A 25 0.24 1.84 -11.53
C HIS A 25 -1.29 1.86 -11.61
N ARG A 26 -1.85 2.65 -12.53
CA ARG A 26 -3.30 2.70 -12.76
C ARG A 26 -3.87 1.33 -13.08
N ARG A 27 -3.23 0.59 -13.99
CA ARG A 27 -3.67 -0.77 -14.37
C ARG A 27 -3.48 -1.79 -13.27
N LEU A 28 -2.33 -1.76 -12.61
CA LEU A 28 -1.97 -2.71 -11.55
C LEU A 28 -2.91 -2.60 -10.35
N TRP A 29 -3.31 -1.37 -10.00
CA TRP A 29 -4.11 -1.12 -8.80
C TRP A 29 -5.59 -0.96 -9.07
N SER A 30 -6.00 -0.73 -10.32
CA SER A 30 -7.42 -0.80 -10.68
C SER A 30 -7.88 -2.25 -10.72
N LYS A 31 -8.84 -2.62 -9.86
CA LYS A 31 -9.29 -4.02 -9.73
C LYS A 31 -10.74 -4.13 -9.27
N PRO A 32 -11.43 -5.23 -9.60
CA PRO A 32 -12.72 -5.52 -8.99
C PRO A 32 -12.57 -5.67 -7.48
N LEU A 33 -13.49 -5.06 -6.74
CA LEU A 33 -13.62 -5.20 -5.30
C LEU A 33 -14.52 -6.39 -4.98
N PRO A 34 -14.40 -6.99 -3.76
CA PRO A 34 -15.24 -8.11 -3.34
C PRO A 34 -16.75 -7.83 -3.34
N ASN A 35 -17.15 -6.55 -3.36
CA ASN A 35 -18.55 -6.13 -3.44
C ASN A 35 -19.06 -5.97 -4.88
N GLY A 36 -18.29 -6.40 -5.89
CA GLY A 36 -18.65 -6.32 -7.31
C GLY A 36 -18.42 -4.95 -7.96
N ARG A 37 -18.04 -3.92 -7.20
CA ARG A 37 -17.67 -2.60 -7.76
C ARG A 37 -16.23 -2.63 -8.27
N VAL A 38 -15.93 -1.81 -9.27
CA VAL A 38 -14.54 -1.64 -9.73
C VAL A 38 -13.89 -0.53 -8.92
N PHE A 39 -12.75 -0.83 -8.32
CA PHE A 39 -11.83 0.18 -7.82
C PHE A 39 -11.10 0.76 -9.03
N GLU A 40 -11.66 1.81 -9.62
CA GLU A 40 -11.06 2.47 -10.78
C GLU A 40 -10.21 3.66 -10.34
N LEU A 41 -9.00 3.76 -10.90
CA LEU A 41 -8.12 4.90 -10.71
C LEU A 41 -8.14 5.80 -11.94
N THR A 42 -8.42 7.08 -11.71
CA THR A 42 -8.45 8.11 -12.75
C THR A 42 -7.19 8.97 -12.67
N PRO A 43 -6.45 9.17 -13.77
CA PRO A 43 -5.26 10.01 -13.76
C PRO A 43 -5.60 11.49 -13.60
N GLY A 44 -4.72 12.22 -12.93
CA GLY A 44 -4.75 13.68 -12.88
C GLY A 44 -3.39 14.26 -12.48
N LYS A 45 -3.38 15.56 -12.16
CA LYS A 45 -2.15 16.29 -11.82
C LYS A 45 -2.35 17.22 -10.63
N VAL A 46 -1.37 17.27 -9.73
CA VAL A 46 -1.28 18.24 -8.64
C VAL A 46 0.09 18.90 -8.68
N ARG A 47 0.12 20.24 -8.78
CA ARG A 47 1.37 21.03 -8.83
C ARG A 47 2.39 20.51 -9.86
N GLY A 48 1.90 19.96 -10.97
CA GLY A 48 2.73 19.42 -12.05
C GLY A 48 3.16 17.95 -11.90
N ALA A 49 2.92 17.32 -10.75
CA ALA A 49 3.14 15.90 -10.53
C ALA A 49 1.91 15.07 -10.92
N HIS A 50 2.13 13.86 -11.42
CA HIS A 50 1.07 12.91 -11.71
C HIS A 50 0.52 12.27 -10.44
N VAL A 51 -0.80 12.13 -10.39
CA VAL A 51 -1.51 11.46 -9.32
C VAL A 51 -2.66 10.64 -9.89
N LEU A 52 -3.11 9.65 -9.15
CA LEU A 52 -4.27 8.81 -9.46
C LEU A 52 -5.34 9.03 -8.41
N TYR A 53 -6.57 9.31 -8.83
CA TYR A 53 -7.70 9.54 -7.93
C TYR A 53 -8.66 8.37 -7.94
N HIS A 54 -9.30 8.13 -6.81
CA HIS A 54 -10.54 7.38 -6.74
C HIS A 54 -11.57 8.22 -6.00
N ARG A 55 -12.71 8.45 -6.64
CA ARG A 55 -13.80 9.20 -6.05
C ARG A 55 -15.08 8.38 -6.09
N THR A 56 -15.73 8.30 -4.94
CA THR A 56 -17.08 7.79 -4.75
C THR A 56 -17.85 8.81 -3.92
N PRO A 57 -19.20 8.76 -3.86
CA PRO A 57 -19.97 9.70 -3.03
C PRO A 57 -19.58 9.70 -1.55
N THR A 58 -19.02 8.59 -1.05
CA THR A 58 -18.67 8.41 0.36
C THR A 58 -17.18 8.48 0.65
N ILE A 59 -16.33 8.26 -0.34
CA ILE A 59 -14.87 8.17 -0.17
C ILE A 59 -14.17 8.82 -1.35
N GLU A 60 -13.24 9.72 -1.05
CA GLU A 60 -12.26 10.25 -1.98
C GLU A 60 -10.85 9.98 -1.45
N PHE A 61 -9.98 9.42 -2.28
CA PHE A 61 -8.55 9.35 -1.97
C PHE A 61 -7.70 9.52 -3.23
N THR A 62 -6.46 9.98 -3.00
CA THR A 62 -5.45 10.23 -4.01
C THR A 62 -4.25 9.32 -3.77
N LEU A 63 -3.81 8.63 -4.82
CA LEU A 63 -2.62 7.81 -4.87
C LEU A 63 -1.54 8.53 -5.69
N SER A 64 -0.39 8.79 -5.10
CA SER A 64 0.87 8.95 -5.82
C SER A 64 1.91 8.09 -5.10
N GLY A 65 2.97 7.65 -5.78
CA GLY A 65 3.91 6.58 -5.36
C GLY A 65 4.03 6.40 -3.84
N ASP A 66 4.61 7.38 -3.15
CA ASP A 66 4.79 7.37 -1.69
C ASP A 66 3.56 7.76 -0.86
N THR A 67 2.60 8.46 -1.46
CA THR A 67 1.45 9.07 -0.78
C THR A 67 0.35 8.06 -0.46
N LEU A 68 0.42 6.85 -1.04
CA LEU A 68 -0.36 5.69 -0.59
C LEU A 68 -0.29 5.52 0.92
N ALA A 69 0.85 5.89 1.52
CA ALA A 69 1.15 5.73 2.94
C ALA A 69 0.87 6.97 3.81
N ASN A 70 0.62 8.16 3.27
CA ASN A 70 0.55 9.40 4.08
C ASN A 70 -0.82 10.07 4.08
N SER A 71 -1.49 10.15 2.93
CA SER A 71 -2.80 10.85 2.82
C SER A 71 -3.95 10.07 3.42
N SER A 72 -3.83 8.73 3.52
CA SER A 72 -4.87 7.86 4.07
C SER A 72 -4.63 7.48 5.54
N ARG A 73 -3.57 7.98 6.20
CA ARG A 73 -3.22 7.63 7.60
C ARG A 73 -4.33 7.88 8.60
N GLY A 74 -4.99 9.03 8.50
CA GLY A 74 -6.09 9.39 9.40
C GLY A 74 -7.33 8.51 9.20
N LEU A 75 -7.67 8.22 7.94
CA LEU A 75 -8.87 7.44 7.58
C LEU A 75 -8.68 5.93 7.75
N LEU A 76 -7.45 5.44 7.58
CA LEU A 76 -7.10 4.03 7.60
C LEU A 76 -6.16 3.70 8.75
N ARG A 77 -6.40 4.26 9.95
CA ARG A 77 -5.48 4.11 11.09
C ARG A 77 -5.08 2.65 11.38
N SER A 78 -6.02 1.71 11.26
CA SER A 78 -5.77 0.27 11.41
C SER A 78 -4.86 -0.34 10.34
N PHE A 79 -4.72 0.30 9.18
CA PHE A 79 -3.81 -0.09 8.10
C PHE A 79 -2.37 0.39 8.31
N TYR A 80 -2.18 1.38 9.19
CA TYR A 80 -0.88 2.00 9.53
C TYR A 80 -0.39 1.66 10.93
N ASP A 81 -1.14 0.82 11.64
CA ASP A 81 -0.71 0.37 12.94
C ASP A 81 0.60 -0.42 12.79
N ALA A 82 1.66 0.13 13.36
CA ALA A 82 2.99 -0.45 13.35
C ALA A 82 3.07 -1.73 14.19
N GLY A 83 2.01 -2.10 14.92
CA GLY A 83 1.96 -3.33 15.71
C GLY A 83 2.29 -4.61 14.93
N ASP A 84 2.16 -4.62 13.60
CA ASP A 84 2.60 -5.76 12.79
C ASP A 84 4.11 -5.87 12.62
N LEU A 85 4.80 -4.73 12.67
CA LEU A 85 6.25 -4.64 12.56
C LEU A 85 6.92 -4.75 13.93
N ILE A 86 6.14 -4.85 15.00
CA ILE A 86 6.63 -4.98 16.38
C ILE A 86 6.30 -6.39 16.90
N ASP A 87 7.23 -7.05 17.57
CA ASP A 87 7.01 -8.33 18.24
C ASP A 87 6.38 -8.18 19.63
N ASP A 88 6.06 -9.30 20.27
CA ASP A 88 5.42 -9.30 21.58
C ASP A 88 6.32 -8.69 22.68
N GLY A 89 7.62 -8.54 22.41
CA GLY A 89 8.60 -7.88 23.26
C GLY A 89 8.71 -6.37 23.03
N GLY A 90 8.04 -5.82 22.02
CA GLY A 90 8.13 -4.41 21.67
C GLY A 90 9.26 -4.08 20.68
N GLU A 91 9.95 -5.08 20.14
CA GLU A 91 11.08 -4.90 19.22
C GLU A 91 10.64 -4.98 17.76
N ILE A 92 11.41 -4.35 16.86
CA ILE A 92 11.12 -4.39 15.42
C ILE A 92 11.34 -5.81 14.89
N LYS A 93 10.33 -6.37 14.21
CA LYS A 93 10.42 -7.62 13.46
C LYS A 93 11.25 -7.40 12.19
N PHE A 94 12.46 -7.94 12.20
CA PHE A 94 13.26 -8.06 11.00
C PHE A 94 12.90 -9.37 10.27
N TYR A 95 12.72 -9.30 8.95
CA TYR A 95 12.48 -10.49 8.10
C TYR A 95 13.79 -11.09 7.55
N GLY A 96 14.91 -10.75 8.20
CA GLY A 96 16.26 -11.18 7.93
C GLY A 96 17.16 -10.87 9.13
N PRO A 97 18.43 -11.31 9.13
CA PRO A 97 19.37 -10.95 10.19
C PRO A 97 19.53 -9.42 10.25
N PHE A 98 19.47 -8.85 11.45
CA PHE A 98 19.83 -7.46 11.71
C PHE A 98 21.28 -7.41 12.16
N ASP A 99 22.11 -6.64 11.45
CA ASP A 99 23.55 -6.58 11.66
C ASP A 99 24.05 -5.15 11.89
N ASP A 100 23.23 -4.32 12.54
CA ASP A 100 23.55 -2.92 12.87
C ASP A 100 23.94 -2.09 11.63
N PHE A 101 23.19 -2.30 10.54
CA PHE A 101 23.39 -1.63 9.25
C PHE A 101 24.75 -1.90 8.59
N ALA A 102 25.50 -2.91 9.05
CA ALA A 102 26.81 -3.26 8.50
C ALA A 102 26.71 -4.06 7.20
N GLY A 103 25.61 -4.75 6.94
CA GLY A 103 25.42 -5.62 5.79
C GLY A 103 24.69 -5.00 4.61
N ARG A 104 24.46 -5.85 3.61
CA ARG A 104 23.68 -5.47 2.42
C ARG A 104 22.20 -5.44 2.79
N VAL A 105 21.54 -4.35 2.38
CA VAL A 105 20.09 -4.14 2.58
C VAL A 105 19.24 -5.21 1.88
N LEU A 106 19.79 -5.89 0.87
CA LEU A 106 19.08 -6.90 0.08
C LEU A 106 19.62 -8.30 0.39
N PRO A 107 18.75 -9.33 0.41
CA PRO A 107 19.15 -10.72 0.58
C PRO A 107 20.27 -11.11 -0.37
N ASP A 108 21.33 -11.73 0.16
CA ASP A 108 22.51 -12.10 -0.63
C ASP A 108 22.44 -13.51 -1.23
N SER A 109 21.45 -14.29 -0.77
CA SER A 109 21.28 -15.68 -1.14
C SER A 109 19.81 -16.06 -1.28
N MET A 110 19.55 -17.14 -2.02
CA MET A 110 18.20 -17.68 -2.20
C MET A 110 17.56 -18.16 -0.88
N LYS A 111 18.38 -18.49 0.13
CA LYS A 111 17.90 -18.85 1.46
C LYS A 111 17.37 -17.63 2.19
N GLU A 112 18.14 -16.54 2.21
CA GLU A 112 17.72 -15.27 2.80
C GLU A 112 16.52 -14.67 2.08
N TYR A 113 16.51 -14.71 0.75
CA TYR A 113 15.37 -14.22 -0.04
C TYR A 113 14.08 -14.97 0.30
N ARG A 114 14.14 -16.30 0.49
CA ARG A 114 12.98 -17.08 0.93
C ARG A 114 12.49 -16.65 2.31
N GLY A 115 13.38 -16.49 3.28
CA GLY A 115 13.02 -16.01 4.61
C GLY A 115 12.38 -14.62 4.59
N PHE A 116 13.00 -13.67 3.87
CA PHE A 116 12.44 -12.33 3.65
C PHE A 116 11.06 -12.38 3.01
N ARG A 117 10.89 -13.15 1.92
CA ARG A 117 9.62 -13.30 1.22
C ARG A 117 8.54 -13.90 2.12
N GLU A 118 8.87 -14.92 2.89
CA GLU A 118 7.93 -15.56 3.83
C GLU A 118 7.47 -14.57 4.91
N GLY A 119 8.40 -13.79 5.49
CA GLY A 119 8.08 -12.72 6.43
C GLY A 119 7.15 -11.66 5.85
N GLN A 120 7.45 -11.18 4.63
CA GLN A 120 6.61 -10.21 3.92
C GLN A 120 5.20 -10.74 3.61
N LEU A 121 5.09 -12.02 3.22
CA LEU A 121 3.80 -12.65 2.99
C LEU A 121 2.99 -12.82 4.28
N ALA A 122 3.64 -13.22 5.38
CA ALA A 122 3.01 -13.35 6.68
C ALA A 122 2.49 -12.00 7.18
N PHE A 123 3.30 -10.94 7.05
CA PHE A 123 2.90 -9.56 7.34
C PHE A 123 1.64 -9.15 6.55
N ALA A 124 1.67 -9.35 5.23
CA ALA A 124 0.52 -9.01 4.38
C ALA A 124 -0.74 -9.80 4.77
N ALA A 125 -0.60 -11.07 5.14
CA ALA A 125 -1.72 -11.91 5.57
C ALA A 125 -2.32 -11.45 6.91
N ALA A 126 -1.47 -11.17 7.92
CA ALA A 126 -1.89 -10.69 9.23
C ALA A 126 -2.65 -9.35 9.13
N ARG A 127 -2.09 -8.40 8.37
CA ARG A 127 -2.72 -7.12 8.08
C ARG A 127 -4.10 -7.29 7.44
N ASN A 128 -4.20 -8.15 6.42
CA ASN A 128 -5.47 -8.43 5.73
C ASN A 128 -6.52 -9.05 6.67
N ALA A 129 -6.11 -9.89 7.62
CA ALA A 129 -7.01 -10.49 8.60
C ALA A 129 -7.62 -9.42 9.52
N ARG A 130 -6.82 -8.46 10.01
CA ARG A 130 -7.33 -7.36 10.85
C ARG A 130 -8.25 -6.42 10.09
N ILE A 131 -7.91 -6.05 8.86
CA ILE A 131 -8.79 -5.21 8.02
C ILE A 131 -10.18 -5.85 7.90
N ARG A 132 -10.23 -7.17 7.66
CA ARG A 132 -11.49 -7.93 7.63
C ARG A 132 -12.23 -7.89 8.97
N ALA A 133 -11.53 -8.08 10.08
CA ALA A 133 -12.12 -8.03 11.42
C ALA A 133 -12.72 -6.65 11.75
N THR A 134 -12.02 -5.56 11.44
CA THR A 134 -12.54 -4.19 11.63
C THR A 134 -13.77 -3.94 10.75
N THR A 135 -13.72 -4.34 9.47
CA THR A 135 -14.84 -4.16 8.54
C THR A 135 -16.08 -4.96 8.98
N ALA A 136 -15.89 -6.13 9.61
CA ALA A 136 -16.99 -6.92 10.16
C ALA A 136 -17.62 -6.25 11.39
N SER A 137 -16.80 -5.68 12.28
CA SER A 137 -17.28 -4.98 13.49
C SER A 137 -18.05 -3.69 13.16
N ASP A 138 -17.62 -2.95 12.14
CA ASP A 138 -18.30 -1.72 11.70
C ASP A 138 -19.66 -2.01 11.04
N ARG A 139 -19.83 -3.18 10.42
CA ARG A 139 -21.13 -3.61 9.87
C ARG A 139 -22.14 -3.98 10.94
N ILE A 140 -21.69 -4.50 12.08
CA ILE A 140 -22.57 -4.89 13.20
C ILE A 140 -23.04 -3.64 13.97
N SER A 141 -22.19 -2.62 14.14
CA SER A 141 -22.57 -1.39 14.85
C SER A 141 -23.46 -0.42 14.05
N GLY A 142 -23.53 -0.58 12.72
CA GLY A 142 -24.41 0.22 11.85
C GLY A 142 -25.87 -0.23 11.84
N ASP A 143 -26.16 -1.47 12.25
CA ASP A 143 -27.51 -2.06 12.21
C ASP A 143 -28.33 -1.73 13.47
N GLU A 144 -27.69 -1.37 14.59
CA GLU A 144 -28.36 -1.00 15.84
C GLU A 144 -28.82 0.47 15.89
N ARG A 145 -28.48 1.32 14.91
CA ARG A 145 -28.90 2.73 14.86
C ARG A 145 -30.07 3.03 13.91
N ALA A 146 -30.71 2.00 13.36
CA ALA A 146 -31.82 2.14 12.43
C ALA A 146 -33.20 1.85 13.05
N ASN A 147 -33.27 1.69 14.38
CA ASN A 147 -34.51 1.42 15.11
C ASN A 147 -34.61 2.33 16.35
N ASP A 148 -34.79 3.64 16.12
CA ASP A 148 -35.44 4.57 17.05
C ASP A 148 -36.00 5.78 16.28
#